data_AF-A0A382XGA5-F1
#
_entry.id   AF-A0A382XGA5-F1
#
_cell.length_a   1.000
_cell.length_b   1.000
_cell.length_c   1.000
_cell.angle_alpha   90.00
_cell.angle_beta   90.00
_cell.angle_gamma   90.00
#
_symmetry.space_group_name_H-M   'P 1'
#
loop_
_entity.id
_entity.type
_entity.pdbx_description
1 polymer ?
#
loop_
_entity_poly.entity_id
_entity_poly.type
_entity_poly.pdbx_seq_one_letter_code
_entity_poly.pdbx_strand_id
1 'polypeptide(L)'
;MIKEPIVDLVIAKDHGLSEEEYNKIIEILNREPNYVELGIFSVMWSEHCSYKSSIKMLKTLPRKGECLLVEAGEENAGLVDLGDGLAIAFKIESHNHPSAVEPYEGAATGVGGIMRDIFTMGARPIASMNSLRFGNLERVRNRFLLDHVVEGIADYGNCLGIPTIGGEVVIEDC
;
A
#
# COMPACT_ATOMS: atom_id res chain seq x y z
N MET A 1 11.07 34.37 1.89
CA MET A 1 10.61 33.43 0.86
C MET A 1 11.56 32.25 0.85
N ILE A 2 11.04 31.02 0.92
CA ILE A 2 11.86 29.82 0.71
C ILE A 2 12.23 29.82 -0.77
N LYS A 3 13.53 29.77 -1.08
CA LYS A 3 14.01 29.67 -2.47
C LYS A 3 13.95 28.20 -2.86
N GLU A 4 13.16 27.86 -3.86
CA GLU A 4 13.11 26.50 -4.39
C GLU A 4 14.47 26.12 -5.00
N PRO A 5 14.90 24.87 -4.82
CA PRO A 5 16.11 24.37 -5.47
C PRO A 5 15.94 24.34 -6.99
N ILE A 6 17.04 24.51 -7.70
CA ILE A 6 17.06 24.37 -9.16
C ILE A 6 16.89 22.88 -9.47
N VAL A 7 15.94 22.55 -10.35
CA VAL A 7 15.72 21.17 -10.77
C VAL A 7 16.70 20.82 -11.88
N ASP A 8 17.54 19.82 -11.60
CA ASP A 8 18.46 19.24 -12.56
C ASP A 8 18.47 17.71 -12.40
N LEU A 9 19.31 17.03 -13.20
CA LEU A 9 19.43 15.56 -13.15
C LEU A 9 19.94 15.06 -11.78
N VAL A 10 20.71 15.87 -11.05
CA VAL A 10 21.21 15.48 -9.72
C VAL A 10 20.04 15.43 -8.74
N ILE A 11 19.23 16.49 -8.69
CA ILE A 11 18.03 16.54 -7.85
C ILE A 11 17.02 15.47 -8.25
N ALA A 12 16.85 15.18 -9.55
CA ALA A 12 15.99 14.10 -10.00
C ALA A 12 16.44 12.72 -9.49
N LYS A 13 17.76 12.44 -9.52
CA LYS A 13 18.34 11.20 -8.98
C LYS A 13 18.16 11.09 -7.47
N ASP A 14 18.29 12.20 -6.74
CA ASP A 14 18.03 12.24 -5.30
C ASP A 14 16.55 11.93 -4.96
N HIS A 15 15.63 12.23 -5.88
CA HIS A 15 14.22 11.84 -5.78
C HIS A 15 13.95 10.38 -6.22
N GLY A 16 14.98 9.62 -6.57
CA GLY A 16 14.87 8.23 -7.02
C GLY A 16 14.43 8.06 -8.48
N LEU A 17 14.49 9.12 -9.29
CA LEU A 17 14.24 9.05 -10.72
C LEU A 17 15.52 8.66 -11.47
N SER A 18 15.39 7.77 -12.44
CA SER A 18 16.43 7.52 -13.43
C SER A 18 16.55 8.68 -14.43
N GLU A 19 17.67 8.72 -15.15
CA GLU A 19 17.87 9.71 -16.21
C GLU A 19 16.86 9.56 -17.35
N GLU A 20 16.47 8.33 -17.68
CA GLU A 20 15.42 8.06 -18.66
C GLU A 20 14.06 8.60 -18.20
N GLU A 21 13.69 8.34 -16.93
CA GLU A 21 12.45 8.88 -16.35
C GLU A 21 12.46 10.42 -16.34
N TYR A 22 13.57 11.05 -15.95
CA TYR A 22 13.69 12.51 -15.96
C TYR A 22 13.55 13.12 -17.37
N ASN A 23 14.25 12.56 -18.36
CA ASN A 23 14.13 13.00 -19.74
C ASN A 23 12.69 12.83 -20.26
N LYS A 24 11.99 11.77 -19.85
CA LYS A 24 10.59 11.55 -20.20
C LYS A 24 9.64 12.55 -19.55
N ILE A 25 9.94 13.00 -18.34
CA ILE A 25 9.18 14.09 -17.69
C ILE A 25 9.32 15.38 -18.50
N ILE A 26 10.55 15.72 -18.93
CA ILE A 26 10.79 16.90 -19.78
C ILE A 26 10.03 16.79 -21.10
N GLU A 27 10.02 15.61 -21.72
CA GLU A 27 9.27 15.33 -22.95
C GLU A 27 7.75 15.55 -22.73
N ILE A 28 7.18 15.01 -21.65
CA ILE A 28 5.75 15.14 -21.33
C ILE A 28 5.36 16.60 -21.08
N LEU A 29 6.18 17.34 -20.33
CA LEU A 29 5.90 18.72 -19.96
C LEU A 29 6.29 19.73 -21.05
N ASN A 30 7.13 19.32 -22.01
CA ASN A 30 7.78 20.18 -23.00
C ASN A 30 8.57 21.35 -22.36
N ARG A 31 9.11 21.14 -21.15
CA ARG A 31 9.98 22.03 -20.38
C ARG A 31 10.55 21.29 -19.17
N GLU A 32 11.50 21.89 -18.48
CA GLU A 32 11.95 21.39 -17.18
C GLU A 32 10.81 21.48 -16.13
N PRO A 33 10.62 20.43 -15.31
CA PRO A 33 9.69 20.49 -14.18
C PRO A 33 10.19 21.46 -13.11
N ASN A 34 9.28 22.12 -12.41
CA ASN A 34 9.63 22.79 -11.15
C ASN A 34 9.80 21.77 -10.02
N TYR A 35 10.25 22.22 -8.85
CA TYR A 35 10.57 21.33 -7.73
C TYR A 35 9.35 20.52 -7.23
N VAL A 36 8.16 21.16 -7.22
CA VAL A 36 6.91 20.52 -6.81
C VAL A 36 6.48 19.46 -7.84
N GLU A 37 6.54 19.79 -9.13
CA GLU A 37 6.22 18.87 -10.22
C GLU A 37 7.14 17.65 -10.20
N LEU A 38 8.44 17.85 -10.01
CA LEU A 38 9.41 16.77 -9.88
C LEU A 38 9.05 15.83 -8.73
N GLY A 39 8.71 16.37 -7.55
CA GLY A 39 8.29 15.59 -6.40
C GLY A 39 6.99 14.80 -6.64
N ILE A 40 6.04 15.36 -7.39
CA ILE A 40 4.82 14.65 -7.79
C ILE A 40 5.19 13.48 -8.71
N PHE A 41 5.98 13.73 -9.76
CA PHE A 41 6.42 12.66 -10.66
C PHE A 41 7.19 11.56 -9.92
N SER A 42 8.09 11.92 -9.00
CA SER A 42 8.92 10.95 -8.29
C SER A 42 8.09 10.01 -7.43
N VAL A 43 7.07 10.51 -6.72
CA VAL A 43 6.17 9.66 -5.93
C VAL A 43 5.29 8.82 -6.85
N MET A 44 4.65 9.43 -7.85
CA MET A 44 3.72 8.74 -8.74
C MET A 44 4.38 7.65 -9.59
N TRP A 45 5.67 7.81 -9.93
CA TRP A 45 6.44 6.83 -10.72
C TRP A 45 7.32 5.92 -9.85
N SER A 46 7.21 6.00 -8.52
CA SER A 46 7.84 5.04 -7.61
C SER A 46 7.31 3.61 -7.87
N GLU A 47 8.06 2.58 -7.48
CA GLU A 47 7.56 1.19 -7.58
C GLU A 47 6.27 1.01 -6.77
N HIS A 48 6.17 1.67 -5.61
CA HIS A 48 5.03 1.59 -4.73
C HIS A 48 3.72 2.07 -5.39
N CYS A 49 3.76 3.14 -6.18
CA CYS A 49 2.57 3.68 -6.85
C CYS A 49 2.36 3.11 -8.26
N SER A 50 3.43 2.84 -9.00
CA SER A 50 3.35 2.51 -10.44
C SER A 50 3.43 1.02 -10.76
N TYR A 51 3.86 0.18 -9.80
CA TYR A 51 4.06 -1.26 -10.00
C TYR A 51 4.96 -1.57 -11.22
N LYS A 52 5.93 -0.68 -11.54
CA LYS A 52 6.69 -0.74 -12.80
C LYS A 52 7.40 -2.07 -13.04
N SER A 53 7.81 -2.76 -11.98
CA SER A 53 8.42 -4.09 -12.09
C SER A 53 7.38 -5.23 -12.12
N SER A 54 6.31 -5.11 -11.34
CA SER A 54 5.35 -6.18 -11.09
C SER A 54 4.16 -6.22 -12.06
N ILE A 55 3.78 -5.09 -12.67
CA ILE A 55 2.57 -4.98 -13.50
C ILE A 55 2.55 -5.93 -14.70
N LYS A 56 3.72 -6.26 -15.26
CA LYS A 56 3.85 -7.22 -16.35
C LYS A 56 3.43 -8.62 -15.93
N MET A 57 3.78 -9.02 -14.70
CA MET A 57 3.41 -10.32 -14.14
C MET A 57 1.95 -10.32 -13.69
N LEU A 58 1.45 -9.24 -13.09
CA LEU A 58 0.04 -9.14 -12.70
C LEU A 58 -0.93 -9.21 -13.89
N LYS A 59 -0.47 -8.94 -15.11
CA LYS A 59 -1.25 -9.10 -16.36
C LYS A 59 -1.42 -10.56 -16.80
N THR A 60 -0.67 -11.50 -16.25
CA THR A 60 -0.81 -12.93 -16.58
C THR A 60 -1.87 -13.64 -15.73
N LEU A 61 -2.30 -13.03 -14.63
CA LEU A 61 -3.33 -13.58 -13.75
C LEU A 61 -4.72 -13.53 -14.41
N PRO A 62 -5.62 -14.48 -14.14
CA PRO A 62 -7.02 -14.41 -14.57
C PRO A 62 -7.73 -13.18 -13.99
N ARG A 63 -8.51 -12.47 -14.82
CA ARG A 63 -9.18 -11.21 -14.46
C ARG A 63 -10.70 -11.22 -14.66
N LYS A 64 -11.25 -12.36 -15.08
CA LYS A 64 -12.67 -12.52 -15.39
C LYS A 64 -13.23 -13.66 -14.57
N GLY A 65 -14.46 -13.47 -14.09
CA GLY A 65 -15.21 -14.44 -13.31
C GLY A 65 -16.67 -14.02 -13.30
N GLU A 66 -17.58 -14.99 -13.26
CA GLU A 66 -19.03 -14.75 -13.37
C GLU A 66 -19.57 -13.93 -12.20
N CYS A 67 -18.99 -14.06 -11.01
CA CYS A 67 -19.38 -13.32 -9.82
C CYS A 67 -18.64 -11.98 -9.64
N LEU A 68 -17.77 -11.57 -10.58
CA LEU A 68 -17.07 -10.29 -10.45
C LEU A 68 -18.02 -9.14 -10.79
N LEU A 69 -18.11 -8.16 -9.89
CA LEU A 69 -18.93 -6.95 -10.07
C LEU A 69 -18.12 -5.76 -10.62
N VAL A 70 -16.79 -5.84 -10.58
CA VAL A 70 -15.85 -4.83 -11.12
C VAL A 70 -14.70 -5.54 -11.83
N GLU A 71 -14.11 -4.90 -12.84
CA GLU A 71 -12.92 -5.45 -13.48
C GLU A 71 -11.69 -5.36 -12.57
N ALA A 72 -10.77 -6.31 -12.70
CA ALA A 72 -9.55 -6.34 -11.90
C ALA A 72 -8.68 -5.09 -12.16
N GLY A 73 -8.58 -4.22 -11.15
CA GLY A 73 -7.82 -2.97 -11.20
C GLY A 73 -8.61 -1.76 -11.66
N GLU A 74 -9.93 -1.88 -11.83
CA GLU A 74 -10.83 -0.75 -12.11
C GLU A 74 -11.05 0.12 -10.86
N GLU A 75 -11.13 -0.53 -9.69
CA GLU A 75 -11.47 0.10 -8.42
C GLU A 75 -10.44 -0.21 -7.32
N ASN A 76 -10.54 0.48 -6.18
CA ASN A 76 -9.62 0.33 -5.04
C ASN A 76 -9.65 -1.08 -4.42
N ALA A 77 -10.78 -1.80 -4.51
CA ALA A 77 -10.94 -3.13 -3.94
C ALA A 77 -11.68 -4.07 -4.91
N GLY A 78 -11.50 -5.37 -4.74
CA GLY A 78 -12.26 -6.37 -5.47
C GLY A 78 -13.69 -6.46 -4.95
N LEU A 79 -14.66 -6.59 -5.86
CA LEU A 79 -16.08 -6.70 -5.52
C LEU A 79 -16.66 -7.98 -6.15
N VAL A 80 -17.29 -8.81 -5.33
CA VAL A 80 -17.87 -10.10 -5.73
C VAL A 80 -19.33 -10.18 -5.31
N ASP A 81 -20.17 -10.65 -6.24
CA ASP A 81 -21.58 -10.97 -5.99
C ASP A 81 -21.71 -12.26 -5.17
N LEU A 82 -22.48 -12.19 -4.08
CA LEU A 82 -22.79 -13.34 -3.22
C LEU A 82 -24.21 -13.89 -3.48
N GLY A 83 -24.99 -13.26 -4.36
CA GLY A 83 -26.41 -13.55 -4.56
C GLY A 83 -27.30 -12.81 -3.56
N ASP A 84 -28.62 -12.97 -3.72
CA ASP A 84 -29.65 -12.37 -2.84
C ASP A 84 -29.53 -10.85 -2.65
N GLY A 85 -28.94 -10.15 -3.63
CA GLY A 85 -28.70 -8.71 -3.56
C GLY A 85 -27.57 -8.30 -2.62
N LEU A 86 -26.69 -9.24 -2.25
CA LEU A 86 -25.51 -9.01 -1.41
C LEU A 86 -24.22 -9.08 -2.22
N ALA A 87 -23.26 -8.23 -1.85
CA ALA A 87 -21.93 -8.24 -2.43
C ALA A 87 -20.88 -8.13 -1.32
N ILE A 88 -19.67 -8.61 -1.59
CA ILE A 88 -18.52 -8.49 -0.69
C ILE A 88 -17.40 -7.70 -1.37
N ALA A 89 -16.91 -6.68 -0.68
CA ALA A 89 -15.71 -5.96 -1.04
C ALA A 89 -14.53 -6.48 -0.21
N PHE A 90 -13.39 -6.74 -0.86
CA PHE A 90 -12.17 -7.16 -0.17
C PHE A 90 -10.93 -6.66 -0.89
N LYS A 91 -9.89 -6.37 -0.11
CA LYS A 91 -8.58 -5.96 -0.58
C LYS A 91 -7.56 -6.43 0.46
N ILE A 92 -6.30 -6.51 0.06
CA ILE A 92 -5.17 -6.72 0.96
C ILE A 92 -4.13 -5.64 0.68
N GLU A 93 -3.55 -5.10 1.74
CA GLU A 93 -2.46 -4.12 1.68
C GLU A 93 -1.31 -4.54 2.59
N SER A 94 -0.15 -3.93 2.39
CA SER A 94 1.04 -4.17 3.20
C SER A 94 1.60 -2.85 3.71
N HIS A 95 2.08 -2.83 4.96
CA HIS A 95 2.70 -1.65 5.56
C HIS A 95 4.08 -1.98 6.17
N ASN A 96 4.88 -2.71 5.39
CA ASN A 96 6.10 -3.37 5.83
C ASN A 96 7.18 -2.39 6.31
N HIS A 97 7.57 -1.43 5.45
CA HIS A 97 8.67 -0.52 5.75
C HIS A 97 8.34 0.42 6.93
N PRO A 98 7.16 1.05 7.00
CA PRO A 98 6.77 1.82 8.19
C PRO A 98 6.79 0.98 9.46
N SER A 99 6.20 -0.22 9.44
CA SER A 99 6.15 -1.11 10.61
C SER A 99 7.55 -1.58 11.06
N ALA A 100 8.50 -1.68 10.14
CA ALA A 100 9.89 -2.00 10.47
C ALA A 100 10.63 -0.84 11.18
N VAL A 101 10.20 0.40 10.96
CA VAL A 101 10.76 1.60 11.61
C VAL A 101 10.05 1.85 12.94
N GLU A 102 8.73 1.98 12.89
CA GLU A 102 7.84 2.23 14.01
C GLU A 102 6.66 1.24 13.90
N PRO A 103 6.64 0.17 14.73
CA PRO A 103 5.69 -0.94 14.56
C PRO A 103 4.25 -0.61 14.91
N TYR A 104 4.00 0.24 15.91
CA TYR A 104 2.64 0.51 16.38
C TYR A 104 1.84 1.31 15.35
N GLU A 105 2.29 2.52 15.04
CA GLU A 105 1.69 3.40 14.04
C GLU A 105 1.84 2.81 12.64
N GLY A 106 2.96 2.13 12.37
CA GLY A 106 3.13 1.39 11.12
C GLY A 106 2.00 0.40 10.88
N ALA A 107 1.64 -0.41 11.89
CA ALA A 107 0.56 -1.37 11.74
C ALA A 107 -0.82 -0.71 11.79
N ALA A 108 -1.04 0.23 12.73
CA ALA A 108 -2.31 0.93 12.92
C ALA A 108 -2.73 1.72 11.66
N THR A 109 -1.79 2.45 11.05
CA THR A 109 -2.07 3.19 9.80
C THR A 109 -2.30 2.27 8.61
N GLY A 110 -1.68 1.08 8.59
CA GLY A 110 -1.98 0.03 7.63
C GLY A 110 -3.43 -0.47 7.73
N VAL A 111 -3.91 -0.71 8.94
CA VAL A 111 -5.33 -1.06 9.19
C VAL A 111 -6.26 0.08 8.77
N GLY A 112 -5.91 1.33 9.08
CA GLY A 112 -6.68 2.49 8.62
C GLY A 112 -6.71 2.66 7.10
N GLY A 113 -5.62 2.35 6.39
CA GLY A 113 -5.53 2.37 4.93
C GLY A 113 -6.55 1.44 4.30
N ILE A 114 -6.45 0.15 4.62
CA ILE A 114 -7.32 -0.88 4.05
C ILE A 114 -8.80 -0.63 4.37
N MET A 115 -9.12 -0.13 5.57
CA MET A 115 -10.50 0.20 5.92
C MET A 115 -11.09 1.33 5.07
N ARG A 116 -10.27 2.33 4.71
CA ARG A 116 -10.70 3.41 3.81
C ARG A 116 -10.95 2.90 2.40
N ASP A 117 -10.13 1.97 1.89
CA ASP A 117 -10.38 1.39 0.58
C ASP A 117 -11.74 0.72 0.49
N ILE A 118 -12.07 -0.13 1.48
CA ILE A 118 -13.37 -0.80 1.55
C ILE A 118 -14.50 0.23 1.67
N PHE A 119 -14.32 1.25 2.52
CA PHE A 119 -15.31 2.31 2.70
C PHE A 119 -15.57 3.09 1.40
N THR A 120 -14.53 3.38 0.60
CA THR A 120 -14.69 4.10 -0.68
C THR A 120 -15.46 3.33 -1.74
N MET A 121 -15.58 2.00 -1.59
CA MET A 121 -16.46 1.17 -2.43
C MET A 121 -17.95 1.32 -2.07
N GLY A 122 -18.30 2.10 -1.03
CA GLY A 122 -19.64 2.14 -0.46
C GLY A 122 -19.99 0.91 0.39
N ALA A 123 -19.01 0.04 0.66
CA ALA A 123 -19.18 -1.14 1.49
C ALA A 123 -18.89 -0.81 2.97
N ARG A 124 -19.60 -1.46 3.88
CA ARG A 124 -19.31 -1.40 5.31
C ARG A 124 -18.25 -2.45 5.66
N PRO A 125 -17.09 -2.09 6.22
CA PRO A 125 -16.16 -3.07 6.77
C PRO A 125 -16.83 -3.87 7.90
N ILE A 126 -16.75 -5.20 7.83
CA ILE A 126 -17.35 -6.10 8.83
C ILE A 126 -16.33 -7.01 9.51
N ALA A 127 -15.16 -7.18 8.91
CA ALA A 127 -14.09 -8.02 9.42
C ALA A 127 -12.75 -7.60 8.82
N SER A 128 -11.67 -7.87 9.54
CA SER A 128 -10.28 -7.74 9.08
C SER A 128 -9.52 -9.04 9.33
N MET A 129 -8.42 -9.23 8.61
CA MET A 129 -7.47 -10.31 8.83
C MET A 129 -6.04 -9.79 8.71
N ASN A 130 -5.10 -10.40 9.44
CA ASN A 130 -3.68 -10.03 9.36
C ASN A 130 -2.82 -11.11 8.67
N SER A 131 -1.77 -10.67 7.99
CA SER A 131 -0.68 -11.54 7.52
C SER A 131 0.63 -11.00 8.05
N LEU A 132 1.20 -11.66 9.06
CA LEU A 132 2.37 -11.20 9.79
C LEU A 132 3.57 -12.11 9.54
N ARG A 133 4.73 -11.49 9.36
CA ARG A 133 6.02 -12.16 9.14
C ARG A 133 7.07 -11.50 10.02
N PHE A 134 7.70 -12.28 10.88
CA PHE A 134 8.78 -11.79 11.74
C PHE A 134 9.96 -12.76 11.72
N GLY A 135 11.14 -12.22 12.01
CA GLY A 135 12.33 -13.03 12.24
C GLY A 135 12.26 -13.77 13.59
N ASN A 136 13.29 -14.56 13.87
CA ASN A 136 13.46 -15.29 15.14
C ASN A 136 13.05 -14.50 16.40
N LEU A 137 12.17 -15.06 17.21
CA LEU A 137 11.67 -14.41 18.43
C LEU A 137 12.62 -14.47 19.62
N GLU A 138 13.78 -15.15 19.53
CA GLU A 138 14.85 -15.03 20.53
C GLU A 138 15.47 -13.62 20.53
N ARG A 139 15.37 -12.90 19.40
CA ARG A 139 15.85 -11.52 19.29
C ARG A 139 14.84 -10.56 19.89
N VAL A 140 15.30 -9.74 20.85
CA VAL A 140 14.49 -8.71 21.52
C VAL A 140 13.77 -7.79 20.52
N ARG A 141 14.44 -7.40 19.42
CA ARG A 141 13.85 -6.54 18.39
C ARG A 141 12.65 -7.19 17.71
N ASN A 142 12.68 -8.50 17.44
CA ASN A 142 11.59 -9.16 16.74
C ASN A 142 10.36 -9.33 17.64
N ARG A 143 10.58 -9.58 18.94
CA ARG A 143 9.50 -9.54 19.94
C ARG A 143 8.89 -8.13 20.02
N PHE A 144 9.71 -7.10 20.11
CA PHE A 144 9.24 -5.71 20.11
C PHE A 144 8.40 -5.38 18.86
N LEU A 145 8.84 -5.82 17.67
CA LEU A 145 8.07 -5.62 16.43
C LEU A 145 6.73 -6.35 16.50
N LEU A 146 6.72 -7.62 16.92
CA LEU A 146 5.50 -8.41 17.02
C LEU A 146 4.51 -7.79 18.01
N ASP A 147 4.97 -7.48 19.22
CA ASP A 147 4.14 -6.94 20.30
C ASP A 147 3.42 -5.66 19.84
N HIS A 148 4.18 -4.70 19.31
CA HIS A 148 3.63 -3.40 18.92
C HIS A 148 2.85 -3.42 17.60
N VAL A 149 3.18 -4.31 16.64
CA VAL A 149 2.34 -4.49 15.44
C VAL A 149 0.97 -5.03 15.83
N VAL A 150 0.92 -6.04 16.72
CA VAL A 150 -0.34 -6.60 17.19
C VAL A 150 -1.13 -5.57 17.98
N GLU A 151 -0.48 -4.79 18.84
CA GLU A 151 -1.07 -3.68 19.58
C GLU A 151 -1.70 -2.64 18.64
N GLY A 152 -0.96 -2.15 17.64
CA GLY A 152 -1.46 -1.18 16.67
C GLY A 152 -2.63 -1.69 15.82
N ILE A 153 -2.60 -2.97 15.41
CA ILE A 153 -3.73 -3.61 14.72
C ILE A 153 -4.96 -3.65 15.62
N ALA A 154 -4.78 -4.09 16.86
CA ALA A 154 -5.86 -4.24 17.82
C ALA A 154 -6.50 -2.89 18.15
N ASP A 155 -5.72 -1.88 18.47
CA ASP A 155 -6.22 -0.57 18.87
C ASP A 155 -7.02 0.10 17.76
N TYR A 156 -6.50 0.10 16.52
CA TYR A 156 -7.20 0.74 15.41
C TYR A 156 -8.51 0.02 15.07
N GLY A 157 -8.48 -1.33 15.03
CA GLY A 157 -9.67 -2.15 14.77
C GLY A 157 -10.73 -2.04 15.86
N ASN A 158 -10.31 -2.11 17.13
CA ASN A 158 -11.19 -1.98 18.30
C ASN A 158 -11.84 -0.60 18.37
N CYS A 159 -11.08 0.47 18.09
CA CYS A 159 -11.63 1.83 18.04
C CYS A 159 -12.73 2.00 16.99
N LEU A 160 -12.61 1.33 15.84
CA LEU A 160 -13.61 1.37 14.78
C LEU A 160 -14.72 0.32 14.93
N GLY A 161 -14.60 -0.60 15.89
CA GLY A 161 -15.55 -1.68 16.11
C GLY A 161 -15.56 -2.72 14.99
N ILE A 162 -14.42 -2.92 14.31
CA ILE A 162 -14.25 -3.90 13.25
C ILE A 162 -13.33 -5.02 13.76
N PRO A 163 -13.82 -6.26 13.90
CA PRO A 163 -13.04 -7.34 14.47
C PRO A 163 -11.96 -7.84 13.51
N THR A 164 -10.75 -8.05 14.02
CA THR A 164 -9.76 -8.92 13.37
C THR A 164 -10.15 -10.38 13.67
N ILE A 165 -10.74 -11.07 12.69
CA ILE A 165 -11.36 -12.39 12.88
C ILE A 165 -10.39 -13.56 12.71
N GLY A 166 -9.18 -13.28 12.23
CA GLY A 166 -8.17 -14.29 11.99
C GLY A 166 -6.99 -13.73 11.21
N GLY A 167 -6.13 -14.63 10.76
CA GLY A 167 -4.92 -14.28 10.03
C GLY A 167 -3.89 -15.38 10.09
N GLU A 168 -2.68 -15.04 9.70
CA GLU A 168 -1.52 -15.91 9.82
C GLU A 168 -0.32 -15.15 10.39
N VAL A 169 0.49 -15.89 11.14
CA VAL A 169 1.76 -15.43 11.69
C VAL A 169 2.80 -16.48 11.35
N VAL A 170 3.87 -16.08 10.67
CA VAL A 170 5.02 -16.94 10.40
C VAL A 170 6.26 -16.33 11.02
N ILE A 171 6.99 -17.17 11.74
CA ILE A 171 8.30 -16.88 12.31
C ILE A 171 9.31 -17.68 11.51
N GLU A 172 10.20 -17.00 10.81
CA GLU A 172 11.22 -17.64 9.98
C GLU A 172 12.59 -16.98 10.19
N ASP A 173 13.64 -17.78 10.18
CA ASP A 173 15.01 -17.26 10.15
C ASP A 173 15.31 -16.77 8.73
N CYS A 174 15.88 -15.57 8.62
CA CYS A 174 16.29 -14.99 7.34
C CYS A 174 17.50 -15.72 6.74
#